data_AF-A0A447MWN9-F1
#
_entry.id   AF-A0A447MWN9-F1
#
_cell.length_a   1.000
_cell.length_b   1.000
_cell.length_c   1.000
_cell.angle_alpha   90.00
_cell.angle_beta   90.00
_cell.angle_gamma   90.00
#
_symmetry.space_group_name_H-M   'P 1'
#
loop_
_entity.id
_entity.type
_entity.pdbx_description
1 polymer ?
#
loop_
_entity_poly.entity_id
_entity_poly.type
_entity_poly.pdbx_seq_one_letter_code
_entity_poly.pdbx_strand_id
1 'polypeptide(L)' 'MIKHFRHAIEETLPWLSSIGADPTGGMTRLLYSPEWLETQQQFKKRMAEAVWKHALMTSEIYMAAFAAHNFRSR' A
#
# COMPACT_ATOMS: atom_id res chain seq x y z
N MET A 1 9.96 -5.41 14.57
CA MET A 1 9.07 -6.22 13.70
C MET A 1 7.60 -6.10 14.10
N ILE A 2 7.19 -6.56 15.29
CA ILE A 2 5.77 -6.51 15.75
C ILE A 2 5.14 -5.10 15.76
N LYS A 3 5.90 -4.07 16.16
CA LYS A 3 5.40 -2.69 16.18
C LYS A 3 5.08 -2.15 14.78
N HIS A 4 5.88 -2.54 13.79
CA HIS A 4 5.71 -2.11 12.41
C HIS A 4 4.44 -2.72 11.79
N PHE A 5 4.24 -4.03 11.95
CA PHE A 5 3.03 -4.70 11.47
C PHE A 5 1.77 -4.23 12.20
N ARG A 6 1.85 -3.99 13.52
CA ARG A 6 0.74 -3.40 14.27
C ARG A 6 0.29 -2.07 13.66
N HIS A 7 1.22 -1.15 13.46
CA HIS A 7 0.91 0.16 12.88
C HIS A 7 0.32 0.04 11.46
N ALA A 8 0.92 -0.82 10.62
CA ALA A 8 0.40 -1.06 9.28
C ALA A 8 -1.03 -1.62 9.28
N ILE A 9 -1.35 -2.51 10.22
CA ILE A 9 -2.71 -3.05 10.40
C ILE A 9 -3.66 -1.97 10.91
N GLU A 10 -3.26 -1.21 11.94
CA GLU A 10 -4.07 -0.12 12.52
C GLU A 10 -4.41 0.97 11.50
N GLU A 11 -3.53 1.25 10.54
CA GLU A 11 -3.81 2.20 9.46
C GLU A 11 -4.64 1.60 8.31
N THR A 12 -4.37 0.35 7.93
CA THR A 12 -4.98 -0.23 6.71
C THR A 12 -6.31 -0.91 6.96
N LEU A 13 -6.54 -1.47 8.15
CA LEU A 13 -7.76 -2.20 8.49
C LEU A 13 -9.00 -1.28 8.50
N PRO A 14 -9.00 -0.10 9.16
CA PRO A 14 -10.17 0.79 9.13
C PRO A 14 -10.52 1.26 7.72
N TRP A 15 -9.50 1.53 6.89
CA TRP A 15 -9.69 1.91 5.49
C TRP A 15 -10.34 0.77 4.67
N LEU A 16 -9.86 -0.46 4.82
CA LEU A 16 -10.43 -1.58 4.07
C LEU A 16 -11.86 -1.88 4.53
N SER A 17 -12.11 -1.71 5.82
CA SER A 17 -13.42 -1.95 6.44
C SER A 17 -14.47 -0.90 6.10
N SER A 18 -14.08 0.31 5.69
CA SER A 18 -15.05 1.35 5.31
C SER A 18 -15.77 1.06 3.99
N ILE A 19 -15.19 0.22 3.11
CA ILE A 19 -15.80 -0.13 1.83
C ILE A 19 -16.79 -1.28 2.04
N GLY A 20 -18.09 -1.00 1.96
CA GLY A 20 -19.14 -1.97 2.32
C GLY A 20 -19.45 -2.02 3.82
N ALA A 21 -19.13 -0.95 4.55
CA ALA A 21 -19.58 -0.78 5.93
C ALA A 21 -21.12 -0.78 5.98
N ASP A 22 -21.68 -1.65 6.82
CA ASP A 22 -23.12 -1.75 6.99
C ASP A 22 -23.60 -0.69 8.00
N PRO A 23 -24.67 0.08 7.72
CA PRO A 23 -25.23 1.06 8.66
C PRO A 23 -25.65 0.47 10.01
N THR A 24 -25.94 -0.83 10.07
CA THR A 24 -26.29 -1.55 11.30
C THR A 24 -25.07 -2.03 12.10
N GLY A 25 -23.87 -1.81 11.56
CA GLY A 25 -22.60 -2.25 12.12
C GLY A 25 -22.03 -3.48 11.41
N GLY A 26 -20.71 -3.53 11.29
CA GLY A 26 -20.00 -4.59 10.56
C GLY A 26 -19.76 -4.26 9.10
N MET A 27 -19.63 -5.28 8.25
CA MET A 27 -19.41 -5.15 6.81
C MET A 27 -20.28 -6.14 6.06
N THR A 28 -20.94 -5.66 5.00
CA THR A 28 -21.63 -6.49 4.03
C THR A 28 -20.95 -6.32 2.67
N ARG A 29 -20.18 -7.33 2.25
CA ARG A 29 -19.48 -7.36 0.95
C ARG A 29 -19.72 -8.70 0.27
N LEU A 30 -20.81 -8.77 -0.50
CA LEU A 30 -21.23 -9.99 -1.19
C LEU A 30 -20.44 -10.18 -2.49
N LEU A 31 -20.29 -11.42 -2.93
CA LEU A 31 -19.56 -11.72 -4.15
C LEU A 31 -20.19 -11.01 -5.36
N TYR A 32 -19.37 -10.28 -6.12
CA TYR A 32 -19.76 -9.44 -7.27
C TYR A 32 -20.71 -8.28 -6.98
N SER A 33 -20.93 -7.92 -5.71
CA SER A 33 -21.63 -6.69 -5.38
C SER A 33 -20.80 -5.45 -5.79
N PRO A 34 -21.43 -4.27 -5.92
CA PRO A 34 -20.71 -3.03 -6.18
C PRO A 34 -19.60 -2.77 -5.15
N GLU A 35 -19.86 -3.03 -3.87
CA GLU A 35 -18.91 -2.86 -2.77
C GLU A 35 -17.73 -3.83 -2.89
N TRP A 36 -17.99 -5.06 -3.36
CA TRP A 36 -16.94 -6.03 -3.66
C TRP A 36 -16.05 -5.58 -4.80
N LEU A 37 -16.64 -5.10 -5.89
CA LEU A 37 -15.87 -4.62 -7.04
C LEU A 37 -15.03 -3.39 -6.69
N GLU A 38 -15.61 -2.43 -5.97
CA GLU A 38 -14.91 -1.24 -5.50
C GLU A 38 -13.72 -1.61 -4.62
N THR A 39 -13.91 -2.54 -3.67
CA THR A 39 -12.84 -3.04 -2.82
C THR A 39 -11.68 -3.60 -3.64
N GLN A 40 -11.97 -4.48 -4.61
CA GLN A 40 -10.93 -5.12 -5.43
C GLN A 40 -10.15 -4.08 -6.24
N GLN A 41 -10.82 -3.06 -6.78
CA GLN A 41 -10.18 -1.99 -7.54
C GLN A 41 -9.28 -1.11 -6.66
N GLN A 42 -9.78 -0.68 -5.49
CA GLN A 42 -9.03 0.16 -4.56
C GLN A 42 -7.82 -0.59 -3.98
N PHE A 43 -8.00 -1.87 -3.67
CA PHE A 43 -6.91 -2.72 -3.18
C PHE A 43 -5.81 -2.91 -4.24
N LYS A 44 -6.21 -3.20 -5.49
CA LYS A 44 -5.28 -3.28 -6.63
C LYS A 44 -4.47 -1.99 -6.79
N LYS A 45 -5.11 -0.82 -6.68
CA LYS A 45 -4.44 0.49 -6.78
C LYS A 45 -3.38 0.67 -5.70
N ARG A 46 -3.73 0.44 -4.43
CA ARG A 46 -2.76 0.56 -3.32
C ARG A 46 -1.60 -0.41 -3.43
N MET A 47 -1.85 -1.65 -3.84
CA MET A 47 -0.78 -2.63 -4.07
C MET A 47 0.18 -2.18 -5.18
N ALA A 48 -0.36 -1.66 -6.28
CA ALA A 48 0.47 -1.10 -7.35
C ALA A 48 1.30 0.09 -6.85
N GLU A 49 0.69 1.04 -6.13
CA GLU A 49 1.41 2.18 -5.54
C GLU A 49 2.52 1.75 -4.57
N ALA A 50 2.30 0.72 -3.76
CA ALA A 50 3.32 0.18 -2.85
C ALA A 50 4.49 -0.43 -3.62
N VAL A 51 4.23 -1.17 -4.70
CA VAL A 51 5.26 -1.73 -5.59
C VAL A 51 6.04 -0.62 -6.28
N TRP A 52 5.35 0.40 -6.81
CA TRP A 52 5.99 1.55 -7.45
C TRP A 52 6.85 2.34 -6.47
N LYS A 53 6.39 2.59 -5.24
CA LYS A 53 7.19 3.23 -4.19
C LYS A 53 8.47 2.47 -3.90
N HIS A 54 8.39 1.15 -3.80
CA HIS A 54 9.58 0.32 -3.59
C HIS A 54 10.55 0.42 -4.79
N ALA A 55 10.04 0.31 -6.02
CA ALA A 55 10.85 0.41 -7.23
C ALA A 55 11.54 1.78 -7.39
N LEU A 56 10.80 2.87 -7.13
CA LEU A 56 11.33 4.23 -7.18
C LEU A 56 12.41 4.43 -6.11
N MET A 57 12.15 4.03 -4.86
CA MET A 57 13.12 4.13 -3.77
C MET A 57 14.40 3.34 -4.06
N THR A 58 14.31 2.15 -4.67
CA THR A 58 15.50 1.39 -5.11
C THR A 58 16.28 2.11 -6.21
N SER A 59 15.60 2.78 -7.14
CA SER A 59 16.26 3.53 -8.21
C SER A 59 16.99 4.77 -7.68
N GLU A 60 16.39 5.50 -6.74
CA GLU A 60 17.01 6.67 -6.11
C GLU A 60 18.26 6.30 -5.30
N ILE A 61 18.20 5.19 -4.55
CA ILE A 61 19.36 4.66 -3.83
C ILE A 61 20.49 4.28 -4.80
N TYR A 62 20.16 3.65 -5.93
CA TYR A 62 21.15 3.27 -6.94
C TYR A 62 21.82 4.49 -7.57
N MET A 63 21.03 5.51 -7.91
CA MET A 63 21.55 6.77 -8.47
C MET A 63 22.40 7.55 -7.46
N ALA A 64 22.02 7.59 -6.19
CA ALA A 64 22.80 8.20 -5.13
C ALA A 64 24.13 7.45 -4.90
N ALA A 65 24.11 6.11 -4.90
CA ALA A 65 25.30 5.29 -4.76
C ALA A 65 26.27 5.47 -5.95
N PHE A 66 25.75 5.52 -7.19
CA PHE A 66 26.55 5.78 -8.40
C PHE A 66 27.19 7.17 -8.37
N ALA A 67 26.44 8.20 -7.97
CA ALA A 67 26.98 9.56 -7.84
C ALA A 67 28.10 9.63 -6.79
N ALA A 68 27.91 8.99 -5.63
CA ALA A 68 28.91 8.93 -4.56
C ALA A 68 30.18 8.16 -4.99
N HIS A 69 30.03 7.06 -5.73
CA HIS A 69 31.16 6.30 -6.29
C HIS A 69 31.98 7.14 -7.28
N ASN A 70 31.31 7.83 -8.20
CA ASN A 70 31.99 8.66 -9.20
C ASN A 70 32.64 9.91 -8.62
N PHE A 71 32.10 10.47 -7.53
CA PHE A 71 32.72 11.59 -6.82
C PHE A 71 33.98 11.15 -6.05
N ARG A 72 33.99 9.95 -5.47
CA ARG A 72 35.15 9.39 -4.75
C ARG A 72 36.30 8.97 -5.69
N SER A 73 36.00 8.76 -6.96
CA SER A 73 36.97 8.28 -7.97
C SER A 73 37.68 9.41 -8.73
N ARG A 74 37.45 10.67 -8.34
CA ARG A 74 38.13 11.88 -8.84
C ARG A 74 38.99 12.49 -7.73
#